data_AF-A0A9W9QXG0-F1
#
_entry.id   AF-A0A9W9QXG0-F1
#
_cell.length_a   1.000
_cell.length_b   1.000
_cell.length_c   1.000
_cell.angle_alpha   90.00
_cell.angle_beta   90.00
_cell.angle_gamma   90.00
#
_symmetry.space_group_name_H-M   'P 1'
#
loop_
_entity.id
_entity.type
_entity.pdbx_description
1 polymer ?
#
loop_
_entity_poly.entity_id
_entity_poly.type
_entity_poly.pdbx_seq_one_letter_code
_entity_poly.pdbx_strand_id
1 'polypeptide(L)'
;MPPHEMVLSHGDFSPRNIIVKGDRVVGIVDWEMAGFYPEYWEYVKAMYHPNWQSRWIEDGLVDTILKPYYLEHAAMLHMQEAVW
;
A
#
# COMPACT_ATOMS: atom_id res chain seq x y z
N MET A 1 18.21 -6.05 -1.14
CA MET A 1 17.40 -4.82 -1.17
C MET A 1 18.17 -3.73 -0.45
N PRO A 2 18.01 -2.45 -0.83
CA PRO A 2 18.62 -1.35 -0.08
C PRO A 2 18.13 -1.34 1.38
N PRO A 3 18.85 -0.69 2.30
CA PRO A 3 18.32 -0.45 3.64
C PRO A 3 17.06 0.41 3.57
N HIS A 4 16.11 0.15 4.44
CA HIS A 4 14.84 0.88 4.54
C HIS A 4 14.63 1.40 5.95
N GLU A 5 14.05 2.60 6.06
CA GLU A 5 13.66 3.17 7.34
C GLU A 5 12.38 2.51 7.86
N MET A 6 12.28 2.39 9.19
CA MET A 6 11.06 1.96 9.86
C MET A 6 10.15 3.17 10.04
N VAL A 7 8.95 3.11 9.45
CA VAL A 7 7.95 4.18 9.50
C VAL A 7 6.62 3.63 10.00
N LEU A 8 5.76 4.50 10.52
CA LEU A 8 4.39 4.12 10.80
C LEU A 8 3.65 3.90 9.48
N SER A 9 3.24 2.67 9.22
CA SER A 9 2.40 2.29 8.07
C SER A 9 1.00 1.94 8.56
N HIS A 10 0.00 2.26 7.75
CA HIS A 10 -1.40 1.88 7.93
C HIS A 10 -1.63 0.39 7.72
N GLY A 11 -0.98 -0.21 6.71
CA GLY A 11 -1.04 -1.65 6.43
C GLY A 11 -2.31 -2.13 5.71
N ASP A 12 -3.25 -1.22 5.42
CA ASP A 12 -4.45 -1.44 4.60
C ASP A 12 -4.88 -0.15 3.89
N PHE A 13 -3.91 0.61 3.38
CA PHE A 13 -4.21 1.88 2.74
C PHE A 13 -4.89 1.67 1.37
N SER A 14 -6.20 1.91 1.34
CA SER A 14 -7.04 1.73 0.16
C SER A 14 -8.17 2.77 0.13
N PRO A 15 -8.82 3.02 -1.03
CA PRO A 15 -9.83 4.08 -1.16
C PRO A 15 -10.99 3.99 -0.15
N ARG A 16 -11.35 2.78 0.29
CA ARG A 16 -12.41 2.56 1.28
C ARG A 16 -12.09 3.14 2.66
N ASN A 17 -10.80 3.34 2.96
CA ASN A 17 -10.30 3.83 4.25
C ASN A 17 -9.98 5.33 4.23
N ILE A 18 -10.29 6.03 3.13
CA ILE A 18 -10.05 7.47 2.96
C ILE A 18 -11.39 8.21 2.94
N ILE A 19 -11.61 9.09 3.92
CA ILE A 19 -12.80 9.93 4.00
C ILE A 19 -12.52 11.25 3.30
N VAL A 20 -13.35 11.60 2.32
CA VAL A 20 -13.23 12.83 1.52
C VAL A 20 -14.46 13.71 1.72
N LYS A 21 -14.25 15.03 1.87
CA LYS A 21 -15.30 16.05 1.88
C LYS A 21 -14.97 17.10 0.83
N GLY A 22 -15.70 17.08 -0.30
CA GLY A 22 -15.37 17.91 -1.45
C GLY A 22 -14.08 17.41 -2.12
N ASP A 23 -13.08 18.28 -2.20
CA ASP A 23 -11.74 18.00 -2.75
C ASP A 23 -10.69 17.70 -1.67
N ARG A 24 -11.10 17.61 -0.40
CA ARG A 24 -10.20 17.44 0.75
C ARG A 24 -10.34 16.07 1.39
N VAL A 25 -9.21 15.42 1.63
CA VAL A 25 -9.13 14.29 2.57
C VAL A 25 -9.34 14.84 3.98
N VAL A 26 -10.33 14.30 4.69
CA VAL A 26 -10.70 14.72 6.05
C VAL A 26 -10.46 13.64 7.10
N GLY A 27 -10.11 12.42 6.67
CA GLY A 27 -9.77 11.35 7.58
C GLY A 27 -9.20 10.14 6.86
N ILE A 28 -8.33 9.43 7.57
CA ILE A 28 -7.89 8.08 7.24
C ILE A 28 -8.31 7.22 8.43
N VAL A 29 -9.07 6.15 8.16
CA VAL A 29 -9.67 5.28 9.18
C VAL A 29 -9.20 3.84 9.01
N ASP A 30 -9.56 2.97 9.95
CA ASP A 30 -9.25 1.54 9.90
C ASP A 30 -7.75 1.20 10.13
N TRP A 31 -7.19 1.77 11.19
CA TRP A 31 -5.78 1.61 11.59
C TRP A 31 -5.47 0.29 12.32
N GLU A 32 -6.36 -0.70 12.30
CA GLU A 32 -6.16 -1.94 13.09
C GLU A 32 -4.96 -2.79 12.62
N MET A 33 -4.56 -2.64 11.35
CA MET A 33 -3.37 -3.28 10.77
C MET A 33 -2.09 -2.43 10.87
N ALA A 34 -2.18 -1.26 11.49
CA ALA A 34 -1.09 -0.31 11.53
C ALA A 34 0.07 -0.76 12.42
N GLY A 35 1.27 -0.28 12.09
CA GLY A 35 2.47 -0.58 12.87
C GLY A 35 3.70 0.07 12.28
N PHE A 36 4.83 -0.09 12.97
CA PHE A 36 6.12 0.34 12.44
C PHE A 36 6.67 -0.76 11.53
N TYR A 37 6.77 -0.46 10.24
CA TYR A 37 7.26 -1.36 9.20
C TYR A 37 8.27 -0.65 8.31
N PRO A 38 9.08 -1.39 7.52
CA PRO A 38 9.90 -0.77 6.49
C PRO A 38 9.08 0.11 5.55
N GLU A 39 9.63 1.23 5.07
CA GLU A 39 8.93 2.21 4.21
C GLU A 39 8.26 1.62 2.94
N TYR A 40 8.72 0.46 2.45
CA TYR A 40 8.08 -0.23 1.33
C TYR A 40 6.76 -0.93 1.68
N TRP A 41 6.47 -1.14 2.97
CA TRP A 41 5.40 -2.01 3.43
C TRP A 41 4.02 -1.53 2.98
N GLU A 42 3.76 -0.23 3.06
CA GLU A 42 2.48 0.34 2.61
C GLU A 42 2.25 0.09 1.12
N TYR A 43 3.30 0.27 0.30
CA TYR A 43 3.22 0.04 -1.13
C TYR A 43 2.91 -1.43 -1.45
N VAL A 44 3.64 -2.36 -0.84
CA VAL A 44 3.43 -3.79 -1.03
C VAL A 44 2.01 -4.20 -0.59
N LYS A 45 1.52 -3.66 0.53
CA LYS A 45 0.17 -3.95 1.04
C LYS A 45 -0.92 -3.36 0.14
N ALA A 46 -0.74 -2.16 -0.39
CA ALA A 46 -1.69 -1.56 -1.35
C ALA A 46 -1.78 -2.35 -2.67
N MET A 47 -0.69 -3.03 -3.05
CA MET A 47 -0.62 -3.91 -4.22
C MET A 47 -0.94 -5.38 -3.90
N TYR A 48 -1.34 -5.71 -2.67
CA TYR A 48 -1.66 -7.07 -2.27
C TYR A 48 -3.12 -7.43 -2.61
N HIS A 49 -3.30 -8.33 -3.58
CA HIS A 49 -4.61 -8.72 -4.14
C HIS A 49 -5.50 -7.53 -4.53
N PRO A 50 -5.03 -6.62 -5.39
CA PRO A 50 -5.81 -5.46 -5.72
C PRO A 50 -6.96 -5.85 -6.66
N ASN A 51 -8.05 -5.08 -6.60
CA ASN A 51 -9.01 -5.12 -7.68
C ASN A 51 -8.39 -4.42 -8.91
N TRP A 52 -7.86 -5.20 -9.84
CA TRP A 52 -7.19 -4.70 -11.04
C TRP A 52 -8.07 -3.82 -11.93
N GLN A 53 -9.40 -3.96 -11.84
CA GLN A 53 -10.38 -3.16 -12.59
C GLN A 53 -10.77 -1.87 -11.86
N SER A 54 -10.25 -1.65 -10.66
CA SER A 54 -10.52 -0.42 -9.93
C SER A 54 -9.66 0.71 -10.50
N ARG A 55 -10.22 1.91 -10.60
CA ARG A 55 -9.49 3.13 -10.97
C ARG A 55 -8.28 3.40 -10.08
N TRP A 56 -8.28 2.87 -8.85
CA TRP A 56 -7.13 2.91 -7.94
C TRP A 56 -5.87 2.32 -8.57
N ILE A 57 -6.04 1.27 -9.38
CA ILE A 57 -4.96 0.58 -10.09
C ILE A 57 -4.88 1.00 -11.55
N GLU A 58 -6.02 1.02 -12.27
CA GLU A 58 -6.04 1.35 -13.70
C GLU A 58 -5.49 2.76 -13.98
N ASP A 59 -5.80 3.74 -13.12
CA ASP A 59 -5.32 5.11 -13.27
C ASP A 59 -3.92 5.31 -12.63
N GLY A 60 -3.27 4.25 -12.12
CA GLY A 60 -1.93 4.32 -11.51
C GLY A 60 -1.87 5.15 -10.22
N LEU A 61 -2.99 5.24 -9.47
CA LEU A 61 -3.07 6.11 -8.29
C LEU A 61 -2.18 5.63 -7.14
N VAL A 62 -1.98 4.31 -6.99
CA VAL A 62 -1.05 3.76 -5.98
C VAL A 62 0.35 4.32 -6.17
N ASP A 63 0.89 4.22 -7.39
CA ASP A 63 2.23 4.72 -7.73
C ASP A 63 2.33 6.26 -7.67
N THR A 64 1.19 6.95 -7.76
CA THR A 64 1.12 8.42 -7.65
C THR A 64 1.13 8.88 -6.19
N ILE A 65 0.44 8.15 -5.30
CA ILE A 65 0.23 8.55 -3.90
C ILE A 65 1.32 7.97 -2.99
N LEU A 66 1.79 6.76 -3.28
CA LEU A 66 2.85 6.08 -2.53
C LEU A 66 4.13 6.02 -3.36
N LYS A 67 5.28 6.07 -2.68
CA LYS A 67 6.57 5.82 -3.33
C LYS A 67 6.58 4.37 -3.87
N PRO A 68 6.84 4.15 -5.17
CA PRO A 68 6.87 2.80 -5.71
C PRO A 68 8.06 1.98 -5.22
N TYR A 69 7.82 0.73 -4.85
CA TYR A 69 8.83 -0.26 -4.42
C TYR A 69 8.66 -1.56 -5.20
N TYR A 70 8.93 -1.51 -6.51
CA TYR A 70 8.69 -2.64 -7.41
C TYR A 70 9.56 -3.87 -7.10
N LEU A 71 10.80 -3.66 -6.64
CA LEU A 71 11.71 -4.77 -6.30
C LEU A 71 11.22 -5.51 -5.05
N GLU A 72 10.85 -4.77 -4.02
CA GLU A 72 10.32 -5.28 -2.76
C GLU A 72 8.99 -5.99 -2.99
N HIS A 73 8.11 -5.41 -3.82
CA HIS A 73 6.85 -6.03 -4.21
C HIS A 73 7.06 -7.34 -4.98
N ALA A 74 7.94 -7.36 -5.99
CA ALA A 74 8.27 -8.59 -6.72
C ALA A 74 8.88 -9.67 -5.80
N ALA A 75 9.77 -9.28 -4.89
CA ALA A 75 10.34 -10.20 -3.91
C ALA A 75 9.26 -10.79 -2.99
N MET A 76 8.30 -9.98 -2.53
CA MET A 76 7.20 -10.42 -1.68
C MET A 76 6.22 -11.36 -2.40
N LEU A 77 5.90 -11.10 -3.67
CA LEU A 77 5.09 -12.00 -4.49
C LEU A 77 5.75 -13.37 -4.65
N HIS A 78 7.05 -13.41 -4.96
CA HIS A 78 7.78 -14.68 -5.08
C HIS A 78 7.91 -15.43 -3.76
N MET A 79 8.08 -14.71 -2.63
CA MET A 79 8.07 -15.36 -1.31
C MET A 79 6.70 -16.01 -1.01
N GLN A 80 5.60 -15.42 -1.45
CA GLN A 80 4.27 -16.01 -1.26
C GLN A 80 4.09 -17.30 -2.06
N GLU A 81 4.53 -17.31 -3.32
CA GLU A 81 4.51 -18.52 -4.16
C GLU A 81 5.37 -19.66 -3.58
N ALA A 82 6.39 -19.35 -2.78
CA ALA A 82 7.26 -20.36 -2.20
C ALA A 82 6.76 -20.92 -0.85
N VAL A 83 5.89 -20.19 -0.15
CA VAL A 83 5.39 -20.52 1.19
C VAL A 83 4.01 -21.21 1.14
N TRP A 84 3.40 -21.30 -0.04
CA TRP A 84 2.12 -21.96 -0.32
C TRP A 84 2.24 -22.93 -1.49
#